data_AF-A0A0J1IHU4-F1
#
_entry.id   AF-A0A0J1IHU4-F1
#
_cell.length_a   1.000
_cell.length_b   1.000
_cell.length_c   1.000
_cell.angle_alpha   90.00
_cell.angle_beta   90.00
_cell.angle_gamma   90.00
#
_symmetry.space_group_name_H-M   'P 1'
#
loop_
_entity.id
_entity.type
_entity.pdbx_description
1 polymer ?
#
loop_
_entity_poly.entity_id
_entity_poly.type
_entity_poly.pdbx_seq_one_letter_code
_entity_poly.pdbx_strand_id
1 'polypeptide(L)'
;MESARVWYGFDNEHEKRKGAWINLTDLELLSLIWTNRYLTNKQLTKYGNQLFGYKGDSIQKKLKRWSNYAIVKIEYQSVLNKPPISCYYLGKNGINILKQEGIIKEEEKAININNYIRNSSHYLGIQDVVIDTLIALKTNRKNIISIHPNKDTYKNEVGEPFIVPDWVFRKGSRTLNIEYDTGLQTMTKIKEKIRNYIKLSKHKPEEEHYVLISVADNSNIYTVKYYDDRRTRVLNIKDTIIHKGADKISNLHFYVTTASRSPIIANNILKGIYPFDKSTFKSEQELFELSMEISNSNYQLVPLPKKEIFHNDSYNIGEIAQYELIHKERTNSKQVLVLNIVEEASVAALNKINFLEEENKNNKFKQEVSHLLIVYQSRSELENDIVMKNYETLKFTDTKNWPLLLQGEKQLTLEKKKGGRVLERTKGSS
;
A
#
# COMPACT_ATOMS: atom_id res chain seq x y z
N MET A 1 -16.65 27.68 0.29
CA MET A 1 -17.38 27.88 1.55
C MET A 1 -16.35 28.21 2.62
N GLU A 2 -16.31 29.45 3.10
CA GLU A 2 -15.52 29.78 4.29
C GLU A 2 -16.20 29.13 5.49
N SER A 3 -15.57 28.11 6.08
CA SER A 3 -16.04 27.55 7.34
C SER A 3 -15.94 28.62 8.43
N ALA A 4 -17.03 28.86 9.15
CA ALA A 4 -17.05 29.77 10.30
C ALA A 4 -15.90 29.44 11.27
N ARG A 5 -15.26 30.48 11.79
CA ARG A 5 -14.22 30.36 12.82
C ARG A 5 -14.87 30.51 14.18
N VAL A 6 -14.52 29.64 15.12
CA VAL A 6 -14.96 29.71 16.52
C VAL A 6 -13.78 30.18 17.37
N TRP A 7 -14.04 31.09 18.31
CA TRP A 7 -13.03 31.58 19.25
C TRP A 7 -13.01 30.71 20.51
N TYR A 8 -11.85 30.16 20.83
CA TYR A 8 -11.62 29.44 22.09
C TYR A 8 -10.73 30.28 22.98
N GLY A 9 -11.29 30.78 24.08
CA GLY A 9 -10.56 31.48 25.13
C GLY A 9 -9.84 30.52 26.07
N PHE A 10 -8.67 30.91 26.56
CA PHE A 10 -7.91 30.15 27.55
C PHE A 10 -7.67 31.04 28.76
N ASP A 11 -8.22 30.66 29.91
CA ASP A 11 -8.08 31.41 31.15
C ASP A 11 -6.63 31.33 31.64
N ASN A 12 -6.04 32.51 31.83
CA ASN A 12 -4.81 32.70 32.58
C ASN A 12 -5.09 33.85 33.54
N GLU A 13 -4.96 33.60 34.84
CA GLU A 13 -5.35 34.53 35.93
C GLU A 13 -4.69 35.92 35.87
N HIS A 14 -3.70 36.13 35.00
CA HIS A 14 -2.88 37.33 34.96
C HIS A 14 -2.78 38.05 33.60
N GLU A 15 -3.46 37.61 32.54
CA GLU A 15 -3.38 38.27 31.22
C GLU A 15 -4.73 38.37 30.50
N LYS A 16 -5.01 39.55 29.92
CA LYS A 16 -6.23 39.81 29.14
C LYS A 16 -6.23 38.99 27.83
N ARG A 17 -7.28 38.14 27.69
CA ARG A 17 -7.75 37.46 26.46
C ARG A 17 -6.69 36.69 25.65
N LYS A 18 -6.18 35.59 26.19
CA LYS A 18 -5.51 34.55 25.38
C LYS A 18 -6.56 33.64 24.73
N GLY A 19 -6.35 33.29 23.47
CA GLY A 19 -7.25 32.40 22.73
C GLY A 19 -6.83 32.19 21.29
N ALA A 20 -7.54 31.32 20.60
CA ALA A 20 -7.33 31.03 19.19
C ALA A 20 -8.65 30.93 18.43
N TRP A 21 -8.65 31.50 17.22
CA TRP A 21 -9.66 31.19 16.22
C TRP A 21 -9.35 29.83 15.60
N ILE A 22 -10.30 28.92 15.65
CA ILE A 22 -10.22 27.55 15.12
C ILE A 22 -11.34 27.36 14.10
N ASN A 23 -11.01 26.80 12.95
CA ASN A 23 -11.98 26.41 11.92
C ASN A 23 -12.03 24.89 11.71
N LEU A 24 -12.84 24.41 10.77
CA LEU A 24 -12.97 22.97 10.49
C LEU A 24 -11.64 22.31 10.09
N THR A 25 -10.81 22.98 9.28
CA THR A 25 -9.50 22.44 8.90
C THR A 25 -8.52 22.40 10.08
N ASP A 26 -8.67 23.32 11.04
CA ASP A 26 -7.91 23.32 12.28
C ASP A 26 -8.32 22.16 13.18
N LEU A 27 -9.64 21.93 13.33
CA LEU A 27 -10.17 20.76 14.06
C LEU A 27 -9.71 19.45 13.42
N GLU A 28 -9.67 19.39 12.09
CA GLU A 28 -9.17 18.22 11.37
C GLU A 28 -7.67 17.97 11.62
N LEU A 29 -6.85 19.03 11.64
CA LEU A 29 -5.43 18.93 12.01
C LEU A 29 -5.24 18.50 13.47
N LEU A 30 -6.02 19.06 14.41
CA LEU A 30 -5.96 18.66 15.82
C LEU A 30 -6.41 17.21 16.00
N SER A 31 -7.46 16.77 15.30
CA SER A 31 -7.93 15.39 15.28
C SER A 31 -6.89 14.43 14.67
N LEU A 32 -6.19 14.87 13.63
CA LEU A 32 -5.06 14.13 13.06
C LEU A 32 -3.93 13.94 14.09
N ILE A 33 -3.54 15.01 14.79
CA ILE A 33 -2.53 14.94 15.86
C ILE A 33 -3.02 14.05 17.00
N TRP A 34 -4.29 14.14 17.40
CA TRP A 34 -4.86 13.27 18.43
C TRP A 34 -4.78 11.80 18.06
N THR A 35 -5.18 11.46 16.83
CA THR A 35 -5.22 10.08 16.34
C THR A 35 -3.82 9.51 16.20
N ASN A 36 -2.89 10.29 15.64
CA ASN A 36 -1.49 9.89 15.45
C ASN A 36 -0.63 10.08 16.70
N ARG A 37 -1.18 10.68 17.77
CA ARG A 37 -0.52 11.05 19.04
C ARG A 37 0.62 12.06 18.93
N TYR A 38 1.41 11.99 17.87
CA TYR A 38 2.69 12.68 17.74
C TYR A 38 3.00 12.82 16.25
N LEU A 39 3.23 14.02 15.71
CA LEU A 39 3.48 14.23 14.28
C LEU A 39 4.58 15.24 14.05
N THR A 40 5.42 15.04 13.04
CA THR A 40 6.47 16.01 12.69
C THR A 40 5.91 17.24 11.97
N ASN A 41 6.67 18.34 11.99
CA ASN A 41 6.33 19.50 11.16
C ASN A 41 6.21 19.12 9.67
N LYS A 42 7.09 18.23 9.18
CA LYS A 42 7.10 17.77 7.78
C LYS A 42 5.79 17.07 7.43
N GLN A 43 5.36 16.15 8.30
CA GLN A 43 4.11 15.39 8.16
C GLN A 43 2.89 16.31 8.17
N LEU A 44 2.78 17.21 9.15
CA LEU A 44 1.67 18.16 9.26
C LEU A 44 1.63 19.13 8.08
N THR A 45 2.80 19.60 7.63
CA THR A 45 2.91 20.49 6.46
C THR A 45 2.51 19.76 5.19
N LYS A 46 2.98 18.54 4.98
CA LYS A 46 2.61 17.71 3.81
C LYS A 46 1.11 17.52 3.74
N TYR A 47 0.52 17.08 4.86
CA TYR A 47 -0.91 16.85 4.96
C TYR A 47 -1.72 18.13 4.73
N GLY A 48 -1.35 19.21 5.42
CA GLY A 48 -2.04 20.50 5.31
C GLY A 48 -1.96 21.11 3.91
N ASN A 49 -0.82 21.00 3.24
CA ASN A 49 -0.63 21.51 1.88
C ASN A 49 -1.47 20.71 0.87
N GLN A 50 -1.45 19.38 0.95
CA GLN A 50 -2.13 18.50 -0.02
C GLN A 50 -3.66 18.47 0.15
N LEU A 51 -4.15 18.55 1.39
CA LEU A 51 -5.59 18.49 1.66
C LEU A 51 -6.26 19.86 1.71
N PHE A 52 -5.62 20.85 2.33
CA PHE A 52 -6.23 22.16 2.59
C PHE A 52 -5.63 23.29 1.75
N GLY A 53 -4.62 23.01 0.92
CA GLY A 53 -4.00 24.01 0.04
C GLY A 53 -3.18 25.07 0.79
N TYR A 54 -2.69 24.77 2.00
CA TYR A 54 -1.78 25.67 2.70
C TYR A 54 -0.50 25.89 1.89
N LYS A 55 0.03 27.13 1.95
CA LYS A 55 1.22 27.55 1.20
C LYS A 55 2.36 27.92 2.15
N GLY A 56 3.59 27.57 1.77
CA GLY A 56 4.82 27.93 2.49
C GLY A 56 4.78 27.53 3.98
N ASP A 57 5.23 28.43 4.85
CA ASP A 57 5.37 28.17 6.30
C ASP A 57 4.07 28.34 7.10
N SER A 58 2.91 28.34 6.44
CA SER A 58 1.61 28.61 7.08
C SER A 58 1.33 27.63 8.23
N ILE A 59 1.63 26.34 8.03
CA ILE A 59 1.49 25.32 9.07
C ILE A 59 2.47 25.56 10.21
N GLN A 60 3.75 25.81 9.93
CA GLN A 60 4.75 26.05 10.97
C GLN A 60 4.41 27.27 11.85
N LYS A 61 4.01 28.39 11.23
CA LYS A 61 3.57 29.60 11.95
C LYS A 61 2.35 29.32 12.81
N LYS A 62 1.39 28.54 12.29
CA LYS A 62 0.20 28.11 13.02
C LYS A 62 0.55 27.25 14.22
N LEU A 63 1.41 26.24 14.05
CA LEU A 63 1.85 25.35 15.13
C LEU A 63 2.62 26.10 16.22
N LYS A 64 3.48 27.08 15.85
CA LYS A 64 4.17 27.95 16.81
C LYS A 64 3.18 28.73 17.68
N ARG A 65 2.17 29.34 17.05
CA ARG A 65 1.10 30.06 17.77
C ARG A 65 0.29 29.13 18.67
N TRP A 66 -0.10 27.96 18.18
CA TRP A 66 -0.81 26.95 18.97
C TRP A 66 0.02 26.45 20.16
N SER A 67 1.34 26.36 20.01
CA SER A 67 2.25 26.01 21.11
C SER A 67 2.22 27.07 22.22
N ASN A 68 2.21 28.36 21.87
CA ASN A 68 2.13 29.45 22.84
C ASN A 68 0.82 29.45 23.66
N TYR A 69 -0.22 28.81 23.12
CA TYR A 69 -1.53 28.68 23.77
C TYR A 69 -1.76 27.28 24.36
N ALA A 70 -0.73 26.45 24.45
CA ALA A 70 -0.83 25.07 24.94
C ALA A 70 -1.91 24.23 24.21
N ILE A 71 -2.24 24.59 22.97
CA ILE A 71 -3.11 23.81 22.09
C ILE A 71 -2.32 22.59 21.59
N VAL A 72 -1.08 22.80 21.20
CA VAL A 72 -0.10 21.75 20.94
C VAL A 72 1.11 21.93 21.84
N LYS A 73 1.92 20.89 21.97
CA LYS A 73 3.24 20.89 22.61
C LYS A 73 4.27 20.37 21.62
N ILE A 74 5.53 20.71 21.85
CA ILE A 74 6.66 20.33 21.00
C ILE A 74 7.64 19.50 21.83
N GLU A 75 8.08 18.38 21.26
CA GLU A 75 9.16 17.57 21.78
C GLU A 75 10.11 17.17 20.63
N TYR A 76 11.36 16.90 20.96
CA TYR A 76 12.40 16.54 19.99
C TYR A 76 12.71 15.06 20.12
N GLN A 77 12.58 14.32 19.02
CA GLN A 77 12.89 12.89 18.99
C GLN A 77 14.15 12.61 18.21
N SER A 78 15.05 11.83 18.80
CA SER A 78 16.17 11.23 18.09
C SER A 78 15.67 10.19 17.10
N VAL A 79 16.18 10.23 15.88
CA VAL A 79 15.83 9.28 14.80
C VAL A 79 17.10 8.75 14.17
N LEU A 80 16.99 7.60 13.51
CA LEU A 80 18.12 6.96 12.87
C LEU A 80 18.73 7.87 11.78
N ASN A 81 20.04 8.15 11.91
CA ASN A 81 20.85 8.87 10.93
C ASN A 81 20.39 10.30 10.57
N LYS A 82 19.66 10.98 11.47
CA LYS A 82 19.34 12.40 11.33
C LYS A 82 19.40 13.12 12.69
N PRO A 83 19.56 14.46 12.69
CA PRO A 83 19.40 15.27 13.90
C PRO A 83 18.01 15.07 14.53
N PRO A 84 17.86 15.38 15.84
CA PRO A 84 16.57 15.33 16.51
C PRO A 84 15.49 16.12 15.75
N ILE A 85 14.31 15.52 15.59
CA ILE A 85 13.21 16.08 14.81
C ILE A 85 12.14 16.62 15.75
N SER A 86 11.69 17.84 15.48
CA SER A 86 10.57 18.45 16.20
C SER A 86 9.26 17.77 15.84
N CYS A 87 8.53 17.41 16.89
CA CYS A 87 7.28 16.71 16.76
C CYS A 87 6.25 17.30 17.71
N TYR A 88 5.01 17.25 17.28
CA TYR A 88 3.88 17.95 17.87
C TYR A 88 2.86 16.95 18.38
N TYR A 89 2.35 17.22 19.58
CA TYR A 89 1.24 16.49 20.18
C TYR A 89 0.25 17.46 20.82
N LEU A 90 -0.94 17.00 21.18
CA LEU A 90 -1.94 17.89 21.78
C LEU A 90 -1.56 18.29 23.21
N GLY A 91 -1.63 19.58 23.47
CA GLY A 91 -1.61 20.13 24.82
C GLY A 91 -3.00 20.12 25.45
N LYS A 92 -3.10 20.56 26.70
CA LYS A 92 -4.35 20.60 27.49
C LYS A 92 -5.48 21.29 26.73
N ASN A 93 -5.18 22.45 26.13
CA ASN A 93 -6.19 23.24 25.44
C ASN A 93 -6.63 22.60 24.12
N GLY A 94 -5.74 21.92 23.40
CA GLY A 94 -6.10 21.20 22.17
C GLY A 94 -7.02 20.02 22.46
N ILE A 95 -6.79 19.31 23.56
CA ILE A 95 -7.67 18.23 24.02
C ILE A 95 -9.05 18.79 24.39
N ASN A 96 -9.10 19.89 25.13
CA ASN A 96 -10.36 20.52 25.52
C ASN A 96 -11.17 20.99 24.30
N ILE A 97 -10.51 21.58 23.29
CA ILE A 97 -11.16 21.96 22.03
C ILE A 97 -11.81 20.74 21.37
N LEU A 98 -11.07 19.62 21.25
CA LEU A 98 -11.63 18.41 20.62
C LEU A 98 -12.79 17.80 21.42
N LYS A 99 -12.79 17.94 22.75
CA LYS A 99 -13.90 17.50 23.63
C LYS A 99 -15.14 18.36 23.44
N GLN A 100 -14.97 19.68 23.47
CA GLN A 100 -16.05 20.66 23.26
C GLN A 100 -16.72 20.48 21.90
N GLU A 101 -15.95 20.11 20.86
CA GLU A 101 -16.47 19.83 19.52
C GLU A 101 -17.01 18.40 19.34
N GLY A 102 -17.03 17.59 20.40
CA GLY A 102 -17.52 16.20 20.35
C GLY A 102 -16.68 15.27 19.47
N ILE A 103 -15.45 15.66 19.11
CA ILE A 103 -14.55 14.85 18.28
C ILE A 103 -13.92 13.72 19.10
N ILE A 104 -13.70 13.96 20.41
CA ILE A 104 -13.21 12.96 21.36
C ILE A 104 -14.09 12.96 22.60
N LYS A 105 -14.17 11.83 23.31
CA LYS A 105 -15.05 11.72 24.49
C LYS A 105 -14.50 12.48 25.70
N GLU A 106 -15.39 12.91 26.59
CA GLU A 106 -15.02 13.65 27.81
C GLU A 106 -14.12 12.84 28.75
N GLU A 107 -14.33 11.53 28.82
CA GLU A 107 -13.54 10.61 29.63
C GLU A 107 -12.17 10.25 29.01
N GLU A 108 -11.94 10.53 27.71
CA GLU A 108 -10.65 10.25 27.08
C GLU A 108 -9.55 11.13 27.71
N LYS A 109 -8.51 10.46 28.21
CA LYS A 109 -7.34 11.12 28.82
C LYS A 109 -6.19 11.24 27.83
N ALA A 110 -5.34 12.23 28.05
CA ALA A 110 -4.08 12.34 27.34
C ALA A 110 -3.26 11.05 27.55
N ILE A 111 -2.83 10.44 26.45
CA ILE A 111 -1.99 9.24 26.49
C ILE A 111 -0.55 9.66 26.76
N ASN A 112 0.13 9.02 27.72
CA ASN A 112 1.56 9.26 27.97
C ASN A 112 2.40 8.66 26.83
N ILE A 113 2.86 9.51 25.93
CA ILE A 113 3.52 9.16 24.66
C ILE A 113 4.85 8.40 24.87
N ASN A 114 5.58 8.69 25.96
CA ASN A 114 6.88 8.09 26.25
C ASN A 114 6.81 6.58 26.45
N ASN A 115 5.64 6.05 26.84
CA ASN A 115 5.45 4.61 26.99
C ASN A 115 5.33 3.88 25.62
N TYR A 116 5.07 4.62 24.53
CA TYR A 116 4.70 4.06 23.23
C TYR A 116 5.78 4.20 22.16
N ILE A 117 6.58 5.27 22.20
CA ILE A 117 7.64 5.49 21.23
C ILE A 117 8.94 4.81 21.71
N ARG A 118 8.96 3.47 21.70
CA ARG A 118 10.20 2.72 21.98
C ARG A 118 11.20 2.78 20.84
N ASN A 119 10.73 2.99 19.61
CA ASN A 119 11.54 3.15 18.41
C ASN A 119 10.96 4.26 17.54
N SER A 120 11.48 5.48 17.72
CA SER A 120 11.02 6.68 17.02
C SER A 120 11.10 6.53 15.49
N SER A 121 12.11 5.82 14.99
CA SER A 121 12.27 5.63 13.54
C SER A 121 11.16 4.76 12.94
N HIS A 122 10.84 3.65 13.61
CA HIS A 122 9.75 2.78 13.21
C HIS A 122 8.41 3.53 13.30
N TYR A 123 8.17 4.20 14.42
CA TYR A 123 6.94 4.93 14.68
C TYR A 123 6.69 6.06 13.69
N LEU A 124 7.69 6.89 13.41
CA LEU A 124 7.57 7.97 12.42
C LEU A 124 7.44 7.43 10.99
N GLY A 125 8.08 6.28 10.70
CA GLY A 125 7.98 5.60 9.41
C GLY A 125 6.56 5.14 9.10
N ILE A 126 5.90 4.46 10.06
CA ILE A 126 4.49 4.06 9.87
C ILE A 126 3.58 5.28 9.72
N GLN A 127 3.81 6.35 10.46
CA GLN A 127 3.01 7.57 10.35
C GLN A 127 3.12 8.25 9.00
N ASP A 128 4.32 8.26 8.39
CA ASP A 128 4.46 8.79 7.04
C ASP A 128 3.61 8.00 6.04
N VAL A 129 3.59 6.66 6.14
CA VAL A 129 2.73 5.80 5.31
C VAL A 129 1.24 6.09 5.55
N VAL A 130 0.84 6.22 6.81
CA VAL A 130 -0.56 6.51 7.20
C VAL A 130 -1.00 7.87 6.67
N ILE A 131 -0.19 8.91 6.81
CA ILE A 131 -0.49 10.27 6.35
C ILE A 131 -0.60 10.30 4.83
N ASP A 132 0.32 9.65 4.13
CA ASP A 132 0.29 9.59 2.67
C ASP A 132 -0.90 8.79 2.16
N THR A 133 -1.29 7.74 2.88
CA THR A 133 -2.51 6.99 2.60
C THR A 133 -3.73 7.89 2.77
N LEU A 134 -3.83 8.66 3.86
CA LEU A 134 -4.91 9.61 4.07
C LEU A 134 -4.97 10.70 3.00
N ILE A 135 -3.83 11.16 2.49
CA ILE A 135 -3.73 12.11 1.37
C ILE A 135 -4.22 11.45 0.07
N ALA A 136 -3.79 10.23 -0.23
CA ALA A 136 -4.23 9.49 -1.41
C ALA A 136 -5.75 9.23 -1.41
N LEU A 137 -6.33 9.10 -0.22
CA LEU A 137 -7.76 8.90 0.00
C LEU A 137 -8.60 10.19 -0.02
N LYS A 138 -8.05 11.35 -0.39
CA LYS A 138 -8.69 12.68 -0.29
C LYS A 138 -10.18 12.70 -0.65
N THR A 139 -10.60 12.02 -1.72
CA THR A 139 -11.99 11.99 -2.19
C THR A 139 -12.91 11.02 -1.44
N ASN A 140 -12.36 9.96 -0.84
CA ASN A 140 -13.13 8.83 -0.27
C ASN A 140 -13.00 8.68 1.25
N ARG A 141 -12.37 9.65 1.91
CA ARG A 141 -11.98 9.52 3.32
C ARG A 141 -13.14 9.42 4.31
N LYS A 142 -14.31 9.99 4.00
CA LYS A 142 -15.45 10.06 4.94
C LYS A 142 -15.93 8.68 5.44
N ASN A 143 -15.67 7.62 4.67
CA ASN A 143 -16.11 6.26 5.00
C ASN A 143 -14.98 5.39 5.54
N ILE A 144 -13.81 5.97 5.85
CA ILE A 144 -12.62 5.25 6.28
C ILE A 144 -12.26 5.66 7.70
N ILE A 145 -12.20 4.68 8.58
CA ILE A 145 -11.78 4.85 9.97
C ILE A 145 -10.29 4.52 10.03
N SER A 146 -9.49 5.46 10.54
CA SER A 146 -8.06 5.26 10.81
C SER A 146 -7.88 5.05 12.30
N ILE A 147 -7.36 3.89 12.70
CA ILE A 147 -7.29 3.47 14.09
C ILE A 147 -5.83 3.28 14.48
N HIS A 148 -5.40 4.03 15.49
CA HIS A 148 -4.11 3.83 16.12
C HIS A 148 -4.07 2.45 16.80
N PRO A 149 -2.94 1.72 16.73
CA PRO A 149 -2.85 0.33 17.19
C PRO A 149 -3.19 0.08 18.66
N ASN A 150 -3.21 1.13 19.50
CA ASN A 150 -3.51 1.02 20.93
C ASN A 150 -4.98 1.26 21.26
N LYS A 151 -5.81 1.67 20.29
CA LYS A 151 -7.24 1.92 20.50
C LYS A 151 -8.09 0.68 20.30
N ASP A 152 -7.70 -0.18 19.37
CA ASP A 152 -8.50 -1.34 18.98
C ASP A 152 -7.58 -2.49 18.52
N THR A 153 -7.06 -3.23 19.50
CA THR A 153 -6.24 -4.43 19.27
C THR A 153 -7.12 -5.66 19.09
N TYR A 154 -6.67 -6.62 18.29
CA TYR A 154 -7.35 -7.90 18.21
C TYR A 154 -7.13 -8.67 19.51
N LYS A 155 -8.21 -8.89 20.24
CA LYS A 155 -8.23 -9.62 21.50
C LYS A 155 -8.64 -11.07 21.27
N ASN A 156 -8.07 -11.97 22.05
CA ASN A 156 -8.52 -13.36 22.12
C ASN A 156 -9.80 -13.47 22.97
N GLU A 157 -10.32 -14.69 23.12
CA GLU A 157 -11.54 -14.97 23.91
C GLU A 157 -11.43 -14.52 25.37
N VAL A 158 -10.21 -14.46 25.91
CA VAL A 158 -9.91 -14.02 27.28
C VAL A 158 -9.65 -12.51 27.37
N GLY A 159 -9.80 -11.77 26.27
CA GLY A 159 -9.64 -10.31 26.22
C GLY A 159 -8.20 -9.81 26.08
N GLU A 160 -7.22 -10.70 25.94
CA GLU A 160 -5.80 -10.35 25.78
C GLU A 160 -5.45 -10.07 24.31
N PRO A 161 -4.62 -9.06 24.03
CA PRO A 161 -4.20 -8.76 22.67
C PRO A 161 -3.34 -9.89 22.09
N PHE A 162 -3.79 -10.53 21.01
CA PHE A 162 -3.01 -11.54 20.30
C PHE A 162 -2.38 -11.03 18.99
N ILE A 163 -2.93 -9.96 18.42
CA ILE A 163 -2.30 -9.18 17.34
C ILE A 163 -2.45 -7.70 17.62
N VAL A 164 -1.33 -7.00 17.50
CA VAL A 164 -1.26 -5.54 17.50
C VAL A 164 -0.57 -5.14 16.19
N PRO A 165 -1.33 -4.80 15.14
CA PRO A 165 -0.76 -4.21 13.94
C PRO A 165 -0.04 -2.92 14.27
N ASP A 166 0.80 -2.39 13.38
CA ASP A 166 1.38 -1.06 13.58
C ASP A 166 0.37 0.05 13.26
N TRP A 167 -0.60 -0.23 12.38
CA TRP A 167 -1.75 0.63 12.11
C TRP A 167 -2.93 -0.14 11.53
N VAL A 168 -4.14 0.38 11.70
CA VAL A 168 -5.35 -0.21 11.11
C VAL A 168 -6.19 0.85 10.38
N PHE A 169 -6.65 0.52 9.17
CA PHE A 169 -7.72 1.22 8.47
C PHE A 169 -8.91 0.29 8.30
N ARG A 170 -10.13 0.81 8.50
CA ARG A 170 -11.38 0.06 8.27
C ARG A 170 -12.32 0.80 7.33
N LYS A 171 -12.98 0.05 6.45
CA LYS A 171 -14.05 0.53 5.58
C LYS A 171 -15.05 -0.60 5.31
N GLY A 172 -16.24 -0.52 5.91
CA GLY A 172 -17.21 -1.62 5.86
C GLY A 172 -16.61 -2.90 6.45
N SER A 173 -16.71 -4.01 5.72
CA SER A 173 -16.13 -5.32 6.10
C SER A 173 -14.63 -5.46 5.83
N ARG A 174 -13.99 -4.44 5.23
CA ARG A 174 -12.57 -4.48 4.87
C ARG A 174 -11.71 -3.90 5.98
N THR A 175 -10.76 -4.69 6.46
CA THR A 175 -9.80 -4.28 7.48
C THR A 175 -8.38 -4.36 6.94
N LEU A 176 -7.74 -3.20 6.75
CA LEU A 176 -6.35 -3.09 6.33
C LEU A 176 -5.45 -2.88 7.55
N ASN A 177 -4.66 -3.89 7.84
CA ASN A 177 -3.58 -3.87 8.82
C ASN A 177 -2.28 -3.48 8.11
N ILE A 178 -1.57 -2.50 8.66
CA ILE A 178 -0.26 -2.09 8.15
C ILE A 178 0.81 -2.52 9.16
N GLU A 179 1.86 -3.12 8.63
CA GLU A 179 3.05 -3.54 9.35
C GLU A 179 4.25 -2.83 8.75
N TYR A 180 5.01 -2.07 9.54
CA TYR A 180 6.16 -1.32 9.06
C TYR A 180 7.45 -2.07 9.38
N ASP A 181 8.19 -2.52 8.36
CA ASP A 181 9.47 -3.16 8.54
C ASP A 181 10.60 -2.17 8.28
N THR A 182 11.29 -1.75 9.35
CA THR A 182 12.52 -0.94 9.25
C THR A 182 13.69 -1.70 8.60
N GLY A 183 13.54 -2.99 8.36
CA GLY A 183 14.58 -3.88 7.85
C GLY A 183 15.50 -4.42 8.94
N LEU A 184 15.24 -4.08 10.22
CA LEU A 184 15.96 -4.60 11.39
C LEU A 184 15.26 -5.81 12.02
N GLN A 185 14.00 -6.06 11.66
CA GLN A 185 13.25 -7.19 12.22
C GLN A 185 13.77 -8.51 11.66
N THR A 186 13.99 -9.52 12.52
CA THR A 186 14.42 -10.85 12.05
C THR A 186 13.31 -11.56 11.29
N MET A 187 13.68 -12.51 10.42
CA MET A 187 12.67 -13.29 9.68
C MET A 187 11.81 -14.17 10.58
N THR A 188 12.32 -14.60 11.73
CA THR A 188 11.54 -15.33 12.73
C THR A 188 10.36 -14.51 13.23
N LYS A 189 10.58 -13.23 13.56
CA LYS A 189 9.49 -12.34 14.00
C LYS A 189 8.47 -12.08 12.89
N ILE A 190 8.91 -11.95 11.64
CA ILE A 190 7.97 -11.81 10.51
C ILE A 190 7.13 -13.09 10.33
N LYS A 191 7.76 -14.27 10.40
CA LYS A 191 7.04 -15.55 10.38
C LYS A 191 6.00 -15.65 11.49
N GLU A 192 6.29 -15.13 12.67
CA GLU A 192 5.34 -15.05 13.78
C GLU A 192 4.16 -14.12 13.47
N LYS A 193 4.41 -12.90 12.98
CA LYS A 193 3.34 -11.98 12.54
C LYS A 193 2.42 -12.64 11.50
N ILE A 194 2.99 -13.30 10.48
CA ILE A 194 2.23 -14.03 9.46
C ILE A 194 1.36 -15.12 10.09
N ARG A 195 1.91 -15.94 11.00
CA ARG A 195 1.13 -16.97 11.71
C ARG A 195 -0.02 -16.37 12.50
N ASN A 196 0.19 -15.21 13.13
CA ASN A 196 -0.88 -14.59 13.89
C ASN A 196 -1.99 -14.11 12.95
N TYR A 197 -1.67 -13.47 11.82
CA TYR A 197 -2.70 -13.10 10.83
C TYR A 197 -3.47 -14.31 10.26
N ILE A 198 -2.80 -15.45 10.04
CA ILE A 198 -3.47 -16.72 9.69
C ILE A 198 -4.43 -17.17 10.81
N LYS A 199 -4.07 -16.98 12.09
CA LYS A 199 -4.99 -17.27 13.20
C LYS A 199 -6.16 -16.28 13.18
N LEU A 200 -5.90 -14.99 13.01
CA LEU A 200 -6.95 -13.95 12.97
C LEU A 200 -8.00 -14.26 11.91
N SER A 201 -7.57 -14.60 10.69
CA SER A 201 -8.52 -14.88 9.59
C SER A 201 -9.41 -16.09 9.86
N LYS A 202 -8.94 -17.05 10.69
CA LYS A 202 -9.75 -18.19 11.16
C LYS A 202 -10.70 -17.84 12.30
N HIS A 203 -10.31 -16.91 13.17
CA HIS A 203 -11.17 -16.46 14.28
C HIS A 203 -12.26 -15.51 13.81
N LYS A 204 -12.04 -14.82 12.69
CA LYS A 204 -12.96 -13.85 12.07
C LYS A 204 -13.16 -14.14 10.59
N PRO A 205 -13.77 -15.28 10.23
CA PRO A 205 -13.95 -15.72 8.85
C PRO A 205 -14.86 -14.79 8.01
N GLU A 206 -15.73 -14.03 8.66
CA GLU A 206 -16.67 -13.07 8.05
C GLU A 206 -16.03 -11.72 7.66
N GLU A 207 -14.84 -11.43 8.17
CA GLU A 207 -14.08 -10.21 7.87
C GLU A 207 -13.07 -10.46 6.75
N GLU A 208 -12.89 -9.47 5.87
CA GLU A 208 -11.83 -9.47 4.87
C GLU A 208 -10.59 -8.78 5.44
N HIS A 209 -9.54 -9.58 5.66
CA HIS A 209 -8.30 -9.13 6.28
C HIS A 209 -7.26 -8.82 5.21
N TYR A 210 -6.79 -7.58 5.18
CA TYR A 210 -5.69 -7.15 4.34
C TYR A 210 -4.49 -6.84 5.22
N VAL A 211 -3.32 -7.33 4.82
CA VAL A 211 -2.06 -7.06 5.52
C VAL A 211 -1.08 -6.44 4.54
N LEU A 212 -0.76 -5.17 4.75
CA LEU A 212 0.25 -4.45 4.00
C LEU A 212 1.54 -4.38 4.80
N ILE A 213 2.54 -5.16 4.41
CA ILE A 213 3.88 -5.08 4.95
C ILE A 213 4.66 -4.03 4.16
N SER A 214 4.89 -2.89 4.82
CA SER A 214 5.56 -1.71 4.30
C SER A 214 7.03 -1.75 4.68
N VAL A 215 7.91 -2.07 3.73
CA VAL A 215 9.36 -2.16 3.97
C VAL A 215 9.98 -0.79 3.77
N ALA A 216 10.68 -0.29 4.78
CA ALA A 216 11.43 0.95 4.73
C ALA A 216 12.34 1.03 3.49
N ASP A 217 12.37 2.19 2.84
CA ASP A 217 13.20 2.46 1.68
C ASP A 217 13.94 3.81 1.82
N ASN A 218 14.79 4.13 0.84
CA ASN A 218 15.63 5.33 0.88
C ASN A 218 14.94 6.56 0.28
N SER A 219 13.61 6.57 0.18
CA SER A 219 12.93 7.70 -0.45
C SER A 219 13.00 8.95 0.44
N ASN A 220 13.38 10.08 -0.16
CA ASN A 220 13.57 11.37 0.54
C ASN A 220 12.26 11.93 1.13
N ILE A 221 11.12 11.32 0.79
CA ILE A 221 9.81 11.69 1.32
C ILE A 221 9.67 11.36 2.81
N TYR A 222 10.49 10.47 3.36
CA TYR A 222 10.35 10.03 4.75
C TYR A 222 11.11 10.83 5.79
N THR A 223 10.56 10.81 6.99
CA THR A 223 11.09 11.43 8.19
C THR A 223 12.40 10.74 8.61
N VAL A 224 12.59 9.47 8.28
CA VAL A 224 13.80 8.67 8.54
C VAL A 224 14.56 8.39 7.23
N LYS A 225 15.88 8.20 7.28
CA LYS A 225 16.71 7.77 6.14
C LYS A 225 17.23 6.35 6.36
N TYR A 226 16.96 5.47 5.40
CA TYR A 226 17.54 4.14 5.32
C TYR A 226 18.64 4.16 4.24
N TYR A 227 19.57 3.19 4.24
CA TYR A 227 20.78 3.25 3.39
C TYR A 227 20.89 2.17 2.30
N ASP A 228 19.90 1.27 2.15
CA ASP A 228 20.03 0.12 1.25
C ASP A 228 18.83 -0.08 0.32
N ASP A 229 19.07 -0.67 -0.84
CA ASP A 229 18.00 -1.28 -1.63
C ASP A 229 17.42 -2.48 -0.86
N ARG A 230 16.15 -2.37 -0.48
CA ARG A 230 15.44 -3.39 0.31
C ARG A 230 14.56 -4.32 -0.54
N ARG A 231 14.74 -4.37 -1.86
CA ARG A 231 13.97 -5.27 -2.74
C ARG A 231 14.14 -6.74 -2.38
N THR A 232 15.35 -7.20 -2.07
CA THR A 232 15.59 -8.58 -1.62
C THR A 232 14.82 -8.89 -0.34
N ARG A 233 14.70 -7.89 0.56
CA ARG A 233 13.92 -8.04 1.78
C ARG A 233 12.42 -8.17 1.48
N VAL A 234 11.88 -7.36 0.57
CA VAL A 234 10.49 -7.49 0.09
C VAL A 234 10.24 -8.89 -0.47
N LEU A 235 11.11 -9.38 -1.36
CA LEU A 235 10.99 -10.73 -1.95
C LEU A 235 11.02 -11.82 -0.87
N ASN A 236 11.99 -11.79 0.05
CA ASN A 236 12.09 -12.77 1.13
C ASN A 236 10.84 -12.82 2.02
N ILE A 237 10.18 -11.67 2.23
CA ILE A 237 8.91 -11.61 2.97
C ILE A 237 7.79 -12.23 2.13
N LYS A 238 7.65 -11.85 0.85
CA LYS A 238 6.64 -12.45 -0.05
C LYS A 238 6.80 -13.97 -0.10
N ASP A 239 8.03 -14.47 -0.31
CA ASP A 239 8.33 -15.90 -0.32
C ASP A 239 7.97 -16.56 1.01
N THR A 240 8.29 -15.93 2.14
CA THR A 240 7.92 -16.47 3.46
C THR A 240 6.41 -16.64 3.62
N ILE A 241 5.61 -15.72 3.08
CA ILE A 241 4.14 -15.77 3.11
C ILE A 241 3.66 -16.93 2.22
N ILE A 242 4.21 -17.07 1.01
CA ILE A 242 3.89 -18.17 0.06
C ILE A 242 4.21 -19.54 0.66
N HIS A 243 5.41 -19.71 1.24
CA HIS A 243 5.83 -20.96 1.88
C HIS A 243 4.96 -21.34 3.09
N LYS A 244 4.27 -20.36 3.69
CA LYS A 244 3.31 -20.59 4.77
C LYS A 244 1.90 -20.89 4.26
N GLY A 245 1.66 -20.81 2.96
CA GLY A 245 0.36 -20.97 2.32
C GLY A 245 -0.65 -19.90 2.74
N ALA A 246 -0.17 -18.76 3.24
CA ALA A 246 -1.03 -17.72 3.78
C ALA A 246 -1.76 -16.95 2.67
N ASP A 247 -1.17 -16.90 1.47
CA ASP A 247 -1.73 -16.33 0.25
C ASP A 247 -2.89 -17.15 -0.34
N LYS A 248 -3.11 -18.37 0.16
CA LYS A 248 -4.18 -19.27 -0.29
C LYS A 248 -5.45 -19.17 0.58
N ILE A 249 -5.43 -18.34 1.63
CA ILE A 249 -6.56 -18.17 2.54
C ILE A 249 -7.47 -17.09 1.97
N SER A 250 -8.72 -17.45 1.66
CA SER A 250 -9.64 -16.61 0.86
C SER A 250 -9.94 -15.23 1.45
N ASN A 251 -10.02 -15.11 2.77
CA ASN A 251 -10.31 -13.85 3.49
C ASN A 251 -9.05 -13.18 4.06
N LEU A 252 -7.85 -13.58 3.62
CA LEU A 252 -6.58 -13.02 4.08
C LEU A 252 -5.65 -12.69 2.92
N HIS A 253 -5.48 -11.40 2.66
CA HIS A 253 -4.74 -10.89 1.51
C HIS A 253 -3.46 -10.18 1.95
N PHE A 254 -2.31 -10.67 1.50
CA PHE A 254 -1.01 -10.04 1.80
C PHE A 254 -0.50 -9.22 0.63
N TYR A 255 -0.05 -8.01 0.96
CA TYR A 255 0.67 -7.11 0.07
C TYR A 255 2.00 -6.74 0.71
N VAL A 256 3.08 -6.82 -0.06
CA VAL A 256 4.42 -6.46 0.42
C VAL A 256 5.08 -5.55 -0.58
N THR A 257 5.42 -4.35 -0.15
CA THR A 257 6.09 -3.36 -1.01
C THR A 257 6.95 -2.42 -0.18
N THR A 258 7.61 -1.50 -0.85
CA THR A 258 8.38 -0.45 -0.20
C THR A 258 7.44 0.58 0.44
N ALA A 259 7.97 1.31 1.42
CA ALA A 259 7.26 2.38 2.07
C ALA A 259 6.73 3.40 1.05
N SER A 260 7.54 3.84 0.08
CA SER A 260 7.12 4.83 -0.95
C SER A 260 5.91 4.42 -1.78
N ARG A 261 5.70 3.12 -2.00
CA ARG A 261 4.54 2.60 -2.74
C ARG A 261 3.36 2.22 -1.88
N SER A 262 3.59 1.98 -0.59
CA SER A 262 2.57 1.55 0.36
C SER A 262 1.29 2.41 0.36
N PRO A 263 1.35 3.76 0.28
CA PRO A 263 0.14 4.58 0.24
C PRO A 263 -0.80 4.31 -0.95
N ILE A 264 -0.22 3.98 -2.11
CA ILE A 264 -0.99 3.70 -3.33
C ILE A 264 -1.67 2.33 -3.21
N ILE A 265 -0.93 1.32 -2.72
CA ILE A 265 -1.48 -0.02 -2.45
C ILE A 265 -2.59 0.05 -1.40
N ALA A 266 -2.36 0.74 -0.29
CA ALA A 266 -3.37 0.95 0.76
C ALA A 266 -4.62 1.64 0.21
N ASN A 267 -4.45 2.67 -0.62
CA ASN A 267 -5.56 3.34 -1.28
C ASN A 267 -6.34 2.40 -2.21
N ASN A 268 -5.67 1.54 -2.99
CA ASN A 268 -6.35 0.58 -3.89
C ASN A 268 -7.15 -0.46 -3.11
N ILE A 269 -6.58 -1.01 -2.03
CA ILE A 269 -7.27 -1.92 -1.11
C ILE A 269 -8.52 -1.25 -0.51
N LEU A 270 -8.36 -0.05 0.04
CA LEU A 270 -9.45 0.68 0.70
C LEU A 270 -10.50 1.20 -0.28
N LYS A 271 -10.16 1.40 -1.56
CA LYS A 271 -11.14 1.73 -2.61
C LYS A 271 -11.94 0.52 -3.08
N GLY A 272 -11.48 -0.70 -2.78
CA GLY A 272 -12.09 -1.92 -3.30
C GLY A 272 -11.56 -2.31 -4.68
N ILE A 273 -10.48 -1.69 -5.13
CA ILE A 273 -9.82 -2.03 -6.40
C ILE A 273 -9.06 -3.36 -6.24
N TYR A 274 -8.44 -3.57 -5.08
CA TYR A 274 -7.72 -4.80 -4.75
C TYR A 274 -8.42 -5.62 -3.65
N PRO A 275 -8.35 -6.97 -3.69
CA PRO A 275 -7.91 -7.76 -4.84
C PRO A 275 -8.88 -7.60 -6.01
N PHE A 276 -8.44 -7.96 -7.22
CA PHE A 276 -9.32 -8.06 -8.37
C PHE A 276 -10.34 -9.16 -8.12
N ASP A 277 -11.60 -8.76 -8.04
CA ASP A 277 -12.70 -9.70 -8.15
C ASP A 277 -12.87 -10.16 -9.60
N LYS A 278 -13.76 -11.13 -9.82
CA LYS A 278 -14.04 -11.67 -11.16
C LYS A 278 -14.52 -10.59 -12.14
N SER A 279 -15.27 -9.60 -11.65
CA SER A 279 -15.80 -8.53 -12.49
C SER A 279 -14.69 -7.60 -12.97
N THR A 280 -13.78 -7.23 -12.07
CA THR A 280 -12.62 -6.39 -12.34
C THR A 280 -11.67 -7.09 -13.29
N PHE A 281 -11.38 -8.38 -13.04
CA PHE A 281 -10.56 -9.18 -13.95
C PHE A 281 -11.16 -9.21 -15.36
N LYS A 282 -12.48 -9.44 -15.46
CA LYS A 282 -13.17 -9.46 -16.76
C LYS A 282 -13.10 -8.12 -17.48
N SER A 283 -13.31 -7.01 -16.76
CA SER A 283 -13.20 -5.67 -17.37
C SER A 283 -11.79 -5.37 -17.86
N GLU A 284 -10.75 -5.76 -17.11
CA GLU A 284 -9.36 -5.62 -17.57
C GLU A 284 -9.03 -6.53 -18.75
N GLN A 285 -9.61 -7.73 -18.78
CA GLN A 285 -9.51 -8.64 -19.92
C GLN A 285 -10.18 -8.06 -21.18
N GLU A 286 -11.37 -7.47 -21.06
CA GLU A 286 -12.06 -6.79 -22.16
C GLU A 286 -11.25 -5.58 -22.67
N LEU A 287 -10.63 -4.81 -21.78
CA LEU A 287 -9.72 -3.71 -22.17
C LEU A 287 -8.48 -4.22 -22.90
N PHE A 288 -7.92 -5.35 -22.46
CA PHE A 288 -6.82 -6.02 -23.13
C PHE A 288 -7.23 -6.44 -24.55
N GLU A 289 -8.37 -7.12 -24.71
CA GLU A 289 -8.90 -7.54 -26.01
C GLU A 289 -9.15 -6.33 -26.94
N LEU A 290 -9.80 -5.28 -26.44
CA LEU A 290 -10.07 -4.05 -27.19
C LEU A 290 -8.78 -3.35 -27.64
N SER A 291 -7.75 -3.32 -26.79
CA SER A 291 -6.45 -2.73 -27.16
C SER A 291 -5.77 -3.48 -28.31
N MET A 292 -6.04 -4.78 -28.45
CA MET A 292 -5.59 -5.58 -29.59
C MET A 292 -6.24 -5.05 -30.87
N GLU A 293 -7.56 -4.93 -30.88
CA GLU A 293 -8.34 -4.45 -32.03
C GLU A 293 -7.88 -3.06 -32.49
N ILE A 294 -7.70 -2.13 -31.55
CA ILE A 294 -7.27 -0.76 -31.82
C ILE A 294 -5.84 -0.71 -32.38
N SER A 295 -4.96 -1.60 -31.93
CA SER A 295 -3.55 -1.62 -32.38
C SER A 295 -3.36 -2.07 -33.83
N ASN A 296 -4.44 -2.46 -34.53
CA ASN A 296 -4.40 -3.04 -35.88
C ASN A 296 -3.42 -4.21 -36.01
N SER A 297 -3.16 -4.97 -34.94
CA SER A 297 -2.21 -6.09 -35.06
C SER A 297 -2.73 -7.17 -36.01
N ASN A 298 -1.77 -7.89 -36.59
CA ASN A 298 -2.00 -8.96 -37.55
C ASN A 298 -2.59 -10.22 -36.92
N TYR A 299 -2.88 -10.21 -35.61
CA TYR A 299 -3.45 -11.34 -34.89
C TYR A 299 -4.92 -11.09 -34.54
N GLN A 300 -5.68 -12.19 -34.51
CA GLN A 300 -7.00 -12.28 -33.90
C GLN A 300 -6.88 -13.11 -32.62
N LEU A 301 -7.54 -12.66 -31.55
CA LEU A 301 -7.66 -13.40 -30.30
C LEU A 301 -8.90 -14.30 -30.35
N VAL A 302 -8.72 -15.59 -30.10
CA VAL A 302 -9.83 -16.55 -29.93
C VAL A 302 -9.73 -17.15 -28.53
N PRO A 303 -10.69 -16.91 -27.63
CA PRO A 303 -10.64 -17.44 -26.27
C PRO A 303 -10.52 -18.97 -26.23
N LEU A 304 -9.62 -19.47 -25.38
CA LEU A 304 -9.43 -20.90 -25.15
C LEU A 304 -9.96 -21.31 -23.76
N PRO A 305 -10.64 -22.46 -23.63
CA PRO A 305 -11.01 -23.00 -22.33
C PRO A 305 -9.77 -23.35 -21.49
N LYS A 306 -9.76 -22.96 -20.21
CA LYS A 306 -8.68 -23.30 -19.25
C LYS A 306 -8.28 -24.78 -19.25
N LYS A 307 -9.25 -25.69 -19.41
CA LYS A 307 -9.04 -27.15 -19.46
C LYS A 307 -8.18 -27.62 -20.63
N GLU A 308 -8.01 -26.82 -21.67
CA GLU A 308 -7.17 -27.13 -22.84
C GLU A 308 -5.71 -26.73 -22.64
N ILE A 309 -5.43 -25.88 -21.64
CA ILE A 309 -4.07 -25.42 -21.32
C ILE A 309 -3.53 -26.14 -20.08
N PHE A 310 -4.36 -26.26 -19.04
CA PHE A 310 -3.92 -26.76 -17.74
C PHE A 310 -4.46 -28.18 -17.46
N HIS A 311 -3.67 -28.97 -16.71
CA HIS A 311 -4.14 -30.21 -16.08
C HIS A 311 -5.15 -29.91 -14.96
N ASN A 312 -6.08 -30.83 -14.71
CA ASN A 312 -7.19 -30.61 -13.76
C ASN A 312 -6.68 -30.34 -12.33
N ASP A 313 -5.50 -30.85 -11.97
CA ASP A 313 -4.90 -30.65 -10.65
C ASP A 313 -4.41 -29.20 -10.42
N SER A 314 -4.29 -28.42 -11.50
CA SER A 314 -3.88 -27.01 -11.49
C SER A 314 -5.07 -26.05 -11.24
N TYR A 315 -6.25 -26.54 -10.83
CA TYR A 315 -7.50 -25.76 -10.88
C TYR A 315 -7.51 -24.49 -10.01
N ASN A 316 -6.69 -24.42 -8.95
CA ASN A 316 -6.83 -23.40 -7.91
C ASN A 316 -6.00 -22.12 -8.11
N ILE A 317 -5.50 -21.87 -9.32
CA ILE A 317 -4.68 -20.68 -9.64
C ILE A 317 -5.57 -19.42 -9.82
N GLY A 318 -6.88 -19.49 -9.59
CA GLY A 318 -7.79 -18.39 -9.84
C GLY A 318 -7.92 -18.04 -11.33
N GLU A 319 -8.26 -16.76 -11.59
CA GLU A 319 -8.52 -16.25 -12.94
C GLU A 319 -7.22 -16.04 -13.73
N ILE A 320 -7.19 -16.57 -14.94
CA ILE A 320 -6.14 -16.44 -15.96
C ILE A 320 -6.89 -16.50 -17.29
N ALA A 321 -6.55 -15.65 -18.25
CA ALA A 321 -7.13 -15.68 -19.59
C ALA A 321 -6.23 -16.49 -20.54
N GLN A 322 -6.83 -17.21 -21.49
CA GLN A 322 -6.11 -18.00 -22.48
C GLN A 322 -6.69 -17.72 -23.86
N TYR A 323 -5.82 -17.61 -24.86
CA TYR A 323 -6.21 -17.32 -26.23
C TYR A 323 -5.39 -18.13 -27.23
N GLU A 324 -6.03 -18.49 -28.33
CA GLU A 324 -5.37 -18.81 -29.58
C GLU A 324 -5.17 -17.50 -30.36
N LEU A 325 -3.93 -17.25 -30.77
CA LEU A 325 -3.54 -16.17 -31.65
C LEU A 325 -3.52 -16.70 -33.08
N ILE A 326 -4.42 -16.17 -33.92
CA ILE A 326 -4.51 -16.53 -35.33
C ILE A 326 -4.02 -15.36 -36.17
N HIS A 327 -2.96 -15.57 -36.96
CA HIS A 327 -2.46 -14.54 -37.87
C HIS A 327 -3.44 -14.36 -39.04
N LYS A 328 -3.95 -13.14 -39.24
CA LYS A 328 -4.97 -12.78 -40.23
C LYS A 328 -4.60 -13.17 -41.66
N GLU A 329 -3.32 -13.06 -42.02
CA GLU A 329 -2.80 -13.40 -43.35
C GLU A 329 -2.12 -14.79 -43.44
N ARG A 330 -1.90 -15.45 -42.30
CA ARG A 330 -1.13 -16.71 -42.21
C ARG A 330 -1.91 -17.71 -41.35
N THR A 331 -2.99 -18.23 -41.91
CA THR A 331 -3.96 -19.09 -41.20
C THR A 331 -3.35 -20.35 -40.58
N ASN A 332 -2.20 -20.81 -41.06
CA ASN A 332 -1.49 -21.98 -40.51
C ASN A 332 -0.59 -21.69 -39.30
N SER A 333 -0.36 -20.43 -38.92
CA SER A 333 0.38 -20.10 -37.69
C SER A 333 -0.59 -19.88 -36.53
N LYS A 334 -0.79 -20.93 -35.74
CA LYS A 334 -1.53 -20.88 -34.47
C LYS A 334 -0.51 -20.76 -33.34
N GLN A 335 -0.72 -19.80 -32.45
CA GLN A 335 0.09 -19.60 -31.25
C GLN A 335 -0.82 -19.56 -30.04
N VAL A 336 -0.34 -20.04 -28.90
CA VAL A 336 -1.10 -20.02 -27.66
C VAL A 336 -0.57 -18.89 -26.78
N LEU A 337 -1.49 -18.05 -26.31
CA LEU A 337 -1.23 -16.96 -25.38
C LEU A 337 -1.91 -17.26 -24.05
N VAL A 338 -1.13 -17.24 -22.97
CA VAL A 338 -1.64 -17.25 -21.60
C VAL A 338 -1.39 -15.87 -20.99
N LEU A 339 -2.46 -15.26 -20.52
CA LEU A 339 -2.50 -13.91 -19.97
C LEU A 339 -2.84 -13.95 -18.48
N ASN A 340 -1.98 -13.36 -17.67
CA ASN A 340 -2.21 -13.17 -16.25
C ASN A 340 -2.19 -11.67 -15.89
N ILE A 341 -3.35 -11.15 -15.51
CA ILE A 341 -3.50 -9.77 -15.04
C ILE A 341 -3.19 -9.75 -13.54
N VAL A 342 -2.25 -8.90 -13.12
CA VAL A 342 -1.68 -8.94 -11.77
C VAL A 342 -1.76 -7.59 -11.05
N GLU A 343 -1.85 -7.68 -9.74
CA GLU A 343 -1.84 -6.54 -8.83
C GLU A 343 -0.40 -6.23 -8.39
N GLU A 344 -0.05 -4.96 -8.28
CA GLU A 344 1.21 -4.56 -7.66
C GLU A 344 1.27 -5.04 -6.20
N ALA A 345 2.44 -5.49 -5.75
CA ALA A 345 2.73 -5.89 -4.37
C ALA A 345 2.01 -7.15 -3.86
N SER A 346 1.06 -7.70 -4.60
CA SER A 346 0.28 -8.87 -4.18
C SER A 346 1.15 -10.12 -4.09
N VAL A 347 1.06 -10.81 -2.94
CA VAL A 347 1.76 -12.08 -2.74
C VAL A 347 1.11 -13.21 -3.56
N ALA A 348 -0.22 -13.22 -3.64
CA ALA A 348 -0.96 -14.20 -4.44
C ALA A 348 -0.62 -14.07 -5.93
N ALA A 349 -0.48 -12.83 -6.43
CA ALA A 349 -0.01 -12.59 -7.79
C ALA A 349 1.40 -13.14 -8.03
N LEU A 350 2.34 -12.91 -7.10
CA LEU A 350 3.69 -13.48 -7.21
C LEU A 350 3.67 -15.01 -7.22
N ASN A 351 2.88 -15.65 -6.36
CA ASN A 351 2.78 -17.12 -6.34
C ASN A 351 2.24 -17.66 -7.68
N LYS A 352 1.25 -16.97 -8.26
CA LYS A 352 0.72 -17.29 -9.59
C LYS A 352 1.76 -17.13 -10.70
N ILE A 353 2.57 -16.06 -10.66
CA ILE A 353 3.69 -15.84 -11.59
C ILE A 353 4.70 -17.00 -11.48
N ASN A 354 5.08 -17.38 -10.26
CA ASN A 354 6.00 -18.50 -10.01
C ASN A 354 5.46 -19.81 -10.58
N PHE A 355 4.19 -20.09 -10.34
CA PHE A 355 3.51 -21.27 -10.88
C PHE A 355 3.57 -21.31 -12.41
N LEU A 356 3.25 -20.19 -13.09
CA LEU A 356 3.25 -20.15 -14.55
C LEU A 356 4.65 -20.34 -15.16
N GLU A 357 5.67 -19.77 -14.53
CA GLU A 357 7.06 -20.00 -14.95
C GLU A 357 7.45 -21.48 -14.75
N GLU A 358 7.09 -22.10 -13.62
CA GLU A 358 7.39 -23.51 -13.36
C GLU A 358 6.69 -24.46 -14.33
N GLU A 359 5.42 -24.20 -14.65
CA GLU A 359 4.69 -25.01 -15.63
C GLU A 359 5.34 -24.93 -17.01
N ASN A 360 5.75 -23.73 -17.42
CA ASN A 360 6.36 -23.54 -18.73
C ASN A 360 7.77 -24.15 -18.81
N LYS A 361 8.62 -23.86 -17.82
CA LYS A 361 9.99 -24.40 -17.76
C LYS A 361 10.04 -25.92 -17.77
N ASN A 362 9.04 -26.55 -17.17
CA ASN A 362 8.93 -28.01 -17.09
C ASN A 362 8.04 -28.62 -18.19
N ASN A 363 7.58 -27.84 -19.17
CA ASN A 363 6.67 -28.28 -20.24
C ASN A 363 5.43 -29.03 -19.72
N LYS A 364 4.82 -28.51 -18.65
CA LYS A 364 3.66 -29.14 -17.98
C LYS A 364 2.30 -28.67 -18.51
N PHE A 365 2.27 -27.71 -19.43
CA PHE A 365 1.03 -27.37 -20.12
C PHE A 365 0.60 -28.51 -21.06
N LYS A 366 -0.72 -28.65 -21.27
CA LYS A 366 -1.29 -29.66 -22.18
C LYS A 366 -0.94 -29.43 -23.65
N GLN A 367 -0.58 -28.19 -23.99
CA GLN A 367 -0.13 -27.79 -25.31
C GLN A 367 0.95 -26.71 -25.18
N GLU A 368 1.74 -26.53 -26.22
CA GLU A 368 2.82 -25.55 -26.25
C GLU A 368 2.27 -24.12 -26.09
N VAL A 369 2.75 -23.42 -25.05
CA VAL A 369 2.38 -22.01 -24.80
C VAL A 369 3.44 -21.11 -25.42
N SER A 370 3.08 -20.45 -26.53
CA SER A 370 3.99 -19.57 -27.27
C SER A 370 4.29 -18.27 -26.52
N HIS A 371 3.32 -17.73 -25.77
CA HIS A 371 3.49 -16.49 -25.01
C HIS A 371 2.84 -16.59 -23.63
N LEU A 372 3.62 -16.23 -22.60
CA LEU A 372 3.12 -16.01 -21.25
C LEU A 372 3.28 -14.55 -20.89
N LEU A 373 2.16 -13.84 -20.76
CA LEU A 373 2.14 -12.40 -20.46
C LEU A 373 1.67 -12.15 -19.03
N ILE A 374 2.47 -11.39 -18.29
CA ILE A 374 2.12 -10.81 -17.00
C ILE A 374 1.78 -9.33 -17.24
N VAL A 375 0.53 -8.95 -17.00
CA VAL A 375 0.01 -7.63 -17.35
C VAL A 375 -0.41 -6.87 -16.09
N TYR A 376 0.18 -5.70 -15.90
CA TYR A 376 -0.25 -4.73 -14.88
C TYR A 376 -1.25 -3.74 -15.47
N GLN A 377 -2.12 -3.16 -14.64
CA GLN A 377 -3.09 -2.15 -15.11
C GLN A 377 -2.38 -0.88 -15.61
N SER A 378 -1.19 -0.59 -15.07
CA SER A 378 -0.43 0.57 -15.48
C SER A 378 1.07 0.34 -15.54
N ARG A 379 1.73 1.19 -16.34
CA ARG A 379 3.18 1.27 -16.40
C ARG A 379 3.83 1.55 -15.03
N SER A 380 3.17 2.37 -14.20
CA SER A 380 3.68 2.69 -12.87
C SER A 380 3.67 1.46 -11.96
N GLU A 381 2.63 0.64 -12.00
CA GLU A 381 2.58 -0.61 -11.24
C GLU A 381 3.71 -1.56 -11.68
N LEU A 382 3.85 -1.78 -13.00
CA LEU A 382 4.91 -2.60 -13.57
C LEU A 382 6.32 -2.15 -13.15
N GLU A 383 6.59 -0.84 -13.15
CA GLU A 383 7.91 -0.30 -12.80
C GLU A 383 8.25 -0.36 -11.31
N ASN A 384 7.22 -0.39 -10.46
CA ASN A 384 7.37 -0.32 -9.01
C ASN A 384 7.16 -1.64 -8.29
N ASP A 385 6.52 -2.63 -8.93
CA ASP A 385 6.40 -3.95 -8.33
C ASP A 385 7.76 -4.64 -8.19
N ILE A 386 7.86 -5.47 -7.16
CA ILE A 386 9.07 -6.21 -6.81
C ILE A 386 8.76 -7.69 -6.99
N VAL A 387 9.17 -8.22 -8.13
CA VAL A 387 9.10 -9.64 -8.51
C VAL A 387 10.51 -10.23 -8.64
N MET A 388 10.61 -11.56 -8.72
CA MET A 388 11.89 -12.23 -8.98
C MET A 388 12.45 -11.81 -10.34
N LYS A 389 13.78 -11.72 -10.43
CA LYS A 389 14.46 -11.07 -11.57
C LYS A 389 14.75 -11.99 -12.76
N ASN A 390 14.53 -13.31 -12.61
CA ASN A 390 15.00 -14.31 -13.58
C ASN A 390 13.85 -15.20 -14.07
N TYR A 391 12.79 -14.59 -14.60
CA TYR A 391 11.82 -15.33 -15.39
C TYR A 391 12.33 -15.41 -16.82
N GLU A 392 12.61 -16.62 -17.29
CA GLU A 392 13.16 -16.84 -18.64
C GLU A 392 12.04 -16.84 -19.67
N THR A 393 10.84 -17.25 -19.26
CA THR A 393 9.77 -17.54 -20.21
C THR A 393 8.59 -16.55 -20.14
N LEU A 394 8.49 -15.80 -19.05
CA LEU A 394 7.45 -14.78 -18.85
C LEU A 394 7.85 -13.44 -19.44
N LYS A 395 6.89 -12.75 -20.06
CA LYS A 395 7.03 -11.35 -20.51
C LYS A 395 6.16 -10.47 -19.64
N PHE A 396 6.71 -9.35 -19.16
CA PHE A 396 6.02 -8.39 -18.31
C PHE A 396 5.66 -7.14 -19.11
N THR A 397 4.44 -6.64 -18.91
CA THR A 397 3.92 -5.47 -19.63
C THR A 397 2.79 -4.80 -18.85
N ASP A 398 2.25 -3.75 -19.42
CA ASP A 398 1.03 -3.09 -18.96
C ASP A 398 -0.05 -3.14 -20.04
N THR A 399 -1.30 -2.84 -19.66
CA THR A 399 -2.47 -2.91 -20.54
C THR A 399 -2.34 -2.08 -21.82
N LYS A 400 -1.49 -1.04 -21.85
CA LYS A 400 -1.32 -0.19 -23.04
C LYS A 400 -0.23 -0.65 -23.99
N ASN A 401 0.84 -1.25 -23.48
CA ASN A 401 2.05 -1.52 -24.26
C ASN A 401 2.18 -2.97 -24.73
N TRP A 402 1.31 -3.88 -24.29
CA TRP A 402 1.44 -5.29 -24.63
C TRP A 402 1.32 -5.63 -26.14
N PRO A 403 0.53 -4.93 -26.99
CA PRO A 403 0.42 -5.33 -28.40
C PRO A 403 1.76 -5.20 -29.15
N LEU A 404 2.60 -4.24 -28.72
CA LEU A 404 3.94 -4.03 -29.26
C LEU A 404 4.83 -5.28 -29.08
N LEU A 405 4.61 -6.05 -28.00
CA LEU A 405 5.36 -7.28 -27.74
C LEU A 405 5.04 -8.40 -28.73
N LEU A 406 3.84 -8.43 -29.31
CA LEU A 406 3.46 -9.41 -30.34
C LEU A 406 3.99 -9.04 -31.72
N GLN A 407 4.23 -7.75 -31.97
CA GLN A 407 4.77 -7.24 -33.24
C GLN A 407 6.29 -7.42 -33.36
N GLY A 408 6.94 -8.01 -32.35
CA GLY A 408 8.39 -8.16 -32.30
C GLY A 408 9.12 -6.84 -32.01
N GLU A 409 8.40 -5.80 -31.59
CA GLU A 409 9.04 -4.58 -31.10
C GLU A 409 9.76 -4.85 -29.77
N LYS A 410 10.86 -4.12 -29.54
CA LYS A 410 11.84 -4.41 -28.49
C LYS A 410 11.20 -4.67 -27.14
N GLN A 411 11.58 -5.81 -26.54
CA GLN A 411 11.23 -6.13 -25.16
C GLN A 411 11.79 -5.09 -24.19
N LEU A 412 11.01 -4.80 -23.17
CA LEU A 412 11.49 -4.17 -21.95
C LEU A 412 12.18 -5.22 -21.10
N THR A 413 13.51 -5.26 -21.13
CA THR A 413 14.28 -6.11 -20.24
C THR A 413 14.50 -5.41 -18.88
N LEU A 414 14.31 -6.14 -17.79
CA LEU A 414 14.68 -5.67 -16.45
C LEU A 414 16.22 -5.63 -16.38
N GLU A 415 16.88 -4.45 -16.36
CA GLU A 415 18.36 -4.32 -16.38
C GLU A 415 19.06 -4.12 -15.02
N LYS A 416 20.27 -4.68 -14.85
CA LYS A 416 21.04 -4.70 -13.57
C LYS A 416 21.55 -3.32 -13.21
N LYS A 417 20.97 -2.65 -12.21
CA LYS A 417 21.72 -1.67 -11.40
C LYS A 417 22.18 -2.32 -10.10
N LYS A 418 23.36 -1.92 -9.61
CA LYS A 418 23.91 -2.37 -8.32
C LYS A 418 22.90 -2.02 -7.23
N GLY A 419 22.33 -3.02 -6.57
CA GLY A 419 21.27 -2.90 -5.57
C GLY A 419 19.88 -3.39 -6.03
N GLY A 420 19.49 -3.17 -7.29
CA GLY A 420 18.13 -3.38 -7.79
C GLY A 420 18.01 -3.04 -9.28
N ARG A 421 17.07 -3.66 -10.02
CA ARG A 421 16.87 -3.43 -11.47
C ARG A 421 15.69 -2.50 -11.70
N VAL A 422 15.88 -1.32 -12.31
CA VAL A 422 14.78 -0.47 -12.81
C VAL A 422 14.64 -0.73 -14.31
N LEU A 423 13.42 -0.73 -14.86
CA LEU A 423 13.21 -0.82 -16.32
C LEU A 423 13.85 0.40 -17.00
N GLU A 424 14.84 0.19 -17.86
CA GLU A 424 15.35 1.22 -18.78
C GLU A 424 14.99 0.84 -20.22
N ARG A 425 14.67 1.86 -21.04
CA ARG A 425 14.57 1.70 -22.50
C ARG A 425 15.96 1.39 -23.04
N THR A 426 16.14 0.27 -23.74
CA THR A 426 17.36 0.04 -24.53
C THR A 426 17.50 1.14 -25.57
N LYS A 427 18.63 1.88 -25.55
CA LYS A 427 19.02 2.73 -26.69
C LYS A 427 19.34 1.81 -27.87
N GLY A 428 18.68 2.04 -29.01
CA GLY A 428 19.00 1.31 -30.23
C GLY A 428 20.33 1.78 -30.81
N SER A 429 21.20 0.83 -31.11
CA SER A 429 22.09 0.94 -32.26
C SER A 429 21.23 0.93 -33.52
N SER A 430 21.34 2.02 -34.28
CA SER A 430 20.89 2.15 -35.66
C SER A 430 21.46 1.07 -36.56
#